data_AF-A0A9P0PC41-F1
#
_entry.id   AF-A0A9P0PC41-F1
#
_cell.length_a   1.000
_cell.length_b   1.000
_cell.length_c   1.000
_cell.angle_alpha   90.00
_cell.angle_beta   90.00
_cell.angle_gamma   90.00
#
_symmetry.space_group_name_H-M   'P 1'
#
loop_
_entity.id
_entity.type
_entity.pdbx_description
1 polymer ?
#
loop_
_entity_poly.entity_id
_entity_poly.type
_entity_poly.pdbx_seq_one_letter_code
_entity_poly.pdbx_strand_id
1 'polypeptide(L)'
;MRAALNKLNDEGIVRPDARGGRHASLREKDSATRSAVLAHIQLFPRMESHFCRQSTTREYLHPDLTIKKMYYFYVQEGRQPQCSYHTYRRVFKSLNLSFHHPKKDQCNLCSSYKEGSTETKAKLEDSFAAHIAEKDSVRKKKKDAKESSQENPEIMEIKEKVEAELGVKYNEGQIWKKIQNIKTRLKAKTDRNQTGNKPIKLKGWEQELLNFLQKSVDYTPTACAEEETITEEASGSSGPVLEATIMKAGPSKEPSKKNENED
;
A
#
# COMPACT_ATOMS: atom_id res chain seq x y z
N MET A 1 11.07 -9.73 -62.11
CA MET A 1 12.05 -10.60 -61.40
C MET A 1 13.32 -9.88 -60.87
N ARG A 2 13.40 -8.54 -60.82
CA ARG A 2 14.64 -7.85 -60.40
C ARG A 2 14.88 -7.78 -58.88
N ALA A 3 13.83 -7.72 -58.06
CA ALA A 3 13.95 -7.53 -56.60
C ALA A 3 14.42 -8.78 -55.82
N ALA A 4 14.32 -9.98 -56.41
CA ALA A 4 14.76 -11.23 -55.78
C ALA A 4 16.27 -11.46 -55.95
N LEU A 5 16.84 -11.08 -57.11
CA LEU A 5 18.26 -11.20 -57.39
C LEU A 5 19.12 -10.34 -56.45
N ASN A 6 18.61 -9.17 -56.03
CA ASN A 6 19.29 -8.27 -55.08
C ASN A 6 19.37 -8.82 -53.64
N LYS A 7 18.76 -9.97 -53.34
CA LYS A 7 18.74 -10.58 -52.00
C LYS A 7 19.63 -11.83 -51.91
N LEU A 8 20.33 -12.17 -52.98
CA LEU A 8 21.27 -13.29 -53.03
C LEU A 8 22.63 -12.85 -52.46
N ASN A 9 23.26 -13.73 -51.69
CA ASN A 9 24.69 -13.61 -51.37
C ASN A 9 25.55 -14.00 -52.58
N ASP A 10 26.86 -13.77 -52.50
CA ASP A 10 27.83 -14.14 -53.56
C ASP A 10 27.79 -15.65 -53.90
N GLU A 11 27.28 -16.48 -52.99
CA GLU A 11 27.07 -17.93 -53.14
C GLU A 11 25.70 -18.30 -53.75
N GLY A 12 24.88 -17.33 -54.17
CA GLY A 12 23.56 -17.58 -54.76
C GLY A 12 22.47 -18.00 -53.77
N ILE A 13 22.71 -17.85 -52.46
CA ILE A 13 21.77 -18.17 -51.39
C ILE A 13 20.96 -16.92 -51.01
N VAL A 14 19.63 -17.03 -50.92
CA VAL A 14 18.74 -15.95 -50.48
C VAL A 14 19.00 -15.64 -49.01
N ARG A 15 19.32 -14.36 -48.70
CA ARG A 15 19.52 -13.91 -47.31
C ARG A 15 18.27 -14.18 -46.44
N PRO A 16 18.45 -14.53 -45.16
CA PRO A 16 17.35 -14.64 -44.21
C PRO A 16 16.55 -13.33 -44.17
N ASP A 17 15.23 -13.45 -43.99
CA ASP A 17 14.34 -12.30 -43.92
C ASP A 17 14.63 -11.46 -42.66
N ALA A 18 15.23 -10.28 -42.85
CA ALA A 18 15.59 -9.36 -41.77
C ALA A 18 14.44 -8.42 -41.35
N ARG A 19 13.20 -8.67 -41.81
CA ARG A 19 12.03 -7.88 -41.40
C ARG A 19 11.67 -8.15 -39.94
N GLY A 20 11.41 -7.09 -39.17
CA GLY A 20 10.86 -7.19 -37.80
C GLY A 20 11.88 -7.20 -36.65
N GLY A 21 13.18 -7.17 -36.91
CA GLY A 21 14.21 -7.08 -35.87
C GLY A 21 14.72 -5.66 -35.61
N ARG A 22 14.88 -5.25 -34.33
CA ARG A 22 15.65 -4.05 -34.01
C ARG A 22 17.12 -4.28 -34.31
N HIS A 23 17.66 -3.52 -35.26
CA HIS A 23 19.07 -3.54 -35.68
C HIS A 23 20.02 -3.36 -34.47
N ALA A 24 21.16 -4.06 -34.47
CA ALA A 24 22.12 -4.01 -33.34
C ALA A 24 22.58 -2.58 -33.02
N SER A 25 22.87 -1.78 -34.04
CA SER A 25 23.23 -0.36 -33.90
C SER A 25 22.16 0.50 -33.23
N LEU A 26 20.87 0.17 -33.40
CA LEU A 26 19.78 0.87 -32.72
C LEU A 26 19.70 0.47 -31.25
N ARG A 27 20.00 -0.78 -30.91
CA ARG A 27 20.05 -1.25 -29.51
C ARG A 27 21.17 -0.58 -28.74
N GLU A 28 22.34 -0.46 -29.37
CA GLU A 28 23.50 0.21 -28.78
C GLU A 28 23.23 1.70 -28.56
N LYS A 29 22.68 2.41 -29.55
CA LYS A 29 22.25 3.81 -29.40
C LYS A 29 21.22 4.00 -28.28
N ASP A 30 20.23 3.12 -28.20
CA ASP A 30 19.20 3.15 -27.16
C ASP A 30 19.80 2.88 -25.77
N SER A 31 20.76 1.94 -25.68
CA SER A 31 21.53 1.69 -24.45
C SER A 31 22.33 2.91 -24.02
N ALA A 32 23.11 3.49 -24.94
CA ALA A 32 23.91 4.70 -24.69
C ALA A 32 23.03 5.87 -24.24
N THR A 33 21.86 6.04 -24.87
CA THR A 33 20.89 7.07 -24.49
C THR A 33 20.34 6.86 -23.08
N ARG A 34 19.99 5.62 -22.72
CA ARG A 34 19.55 5.32 -21.34
C ARG A 34 20.65 5.61 -20.33
N SER A 35 21.88 5.22 -20.61
CA SER A 35 23.02 5.44 -19.71
C SER A 35 23.30 6.94 -19.49
N ALA A 36 23.26 7.76 -20.55
CA ALA A 36 23.44 9.20 -20.43
C ALA A 36 22.35 9.87 -19.60
N VAL A 37 21.09 9.46 -19.79
CA VAL A 37 19.96 9.94 -18.97
C VAL A 37 20.12 9.51 -17.51
N LEU A 38 20.54 8.27 -17.26
CA LEU A 38 20.78 7.76 -15.90
C LEU A 38 21.86 8.58 -15.19
N ALA A 39 22.98 8.86 -15.85
CA ALA A 39 24.05 9.67 -15.30
C ALA A 39 23.57 11.07 -14.93
N HIS A 40 22.74 11.70 -15.78
CA HIS A 40 22.16 13.01 -15.46
C HIS A 40 21.19 12.94 -14.26
N ILE A 41 20.34 11.92 -14.17
CA ILE A 41 19.42 11.77 -13.03
C ILE A 41 20.20 11.58 -11.71
N GLN A 42 21.36 10.95 -11.74
CA GLN A 42 22.21 10.73 -10.56
C GLN A 42 22.88 12.01 -10.03
N LEU A 43 22.92 13.10 -10.81
CA LEU A 43 23.45 14.39 -10.35
C LEU A 43 22.53 15.08 -9.33
N PHE A 44 21.24 14.75 -9.32
CA PHE A 44 20.30 15.36 -8.41
C PHE A 44 20.46 14.77 -7.00
N PRO A 45 20.53 15.62 -5.95
CA PRO A 45 20.65 15.17 -4.58
C PRO A 45 19.42 14.35 -4.18
N ARG A 46 19.68 13.25 -3.47
CA ARG A 46 18.64 12.36 -2.94
C ARG A 46 18.36 12.68 -1.49
N MET A 47 17.10 12.56 -1.11
CA MET A 47 16.59 12.76 0.23
C MET A 47 16.22 11.41 0.83
N GLU A 48 16.55 11.23 2.10
CA GLU A 48 16.18 10.04 2.85
C GLU A 48 14.66 9.92 3.02
N SER A 49 14.17 8.69 3.01
CA SER A 49 12.76 8.35 3.14
C SER A 49 12.30 8.42 4.61
N HIS A 50 12.59 9.52 5.32
CA HIS A 50 12.35 9.67 6.76
C HIS A 50 10.90 9.40 7.21
N PHE A 51 9.94 9.50 6.29
CA PHE A 51 8.51 9.33 6.55
C PHE A 51 7.89 8.11 5.89
N CYS A 52 8.70 7.19 5.34
CA CYS A 52 8.22 6.00 4.68
C CYS A 52 8.06 4.82 5.65
N ARG A 53 7.18 3.89 5.27
CA ARG A 53 7.00 2.62 6.01
C ARG A 53 8.32 1.82 5.90
N GLN A 54 8.66 1.07 6.95
CA GLN A 54 9.90 0.25 7.03
C GLN A 54 10.16 -0.63 5.79
N SER A 55 9.14 -0.95 5.00
CA SER A 55 9.22 -1.86 3.86
C SER A 55 9.63 -1.21 2.53
N THR A 56 9.95 0.09 2.45
CA THR A 56 10.28 0.74 1.16
C THR A 56 11.73 1.18 1.08
N THR A 57 12.46 0.66 0.10
CA THR A 57 13.83 1.07 -0.29
C THR A 57 13.82 2.26 -1.27
N ARG A 58 12.70 2.97 -1.38
CA ARG A 58 12.51 4.05 -2.35
C ARG A 58 13.22 5.31 -1.88
N GLU A 59 13.96 5.93 -2.79
CA GLU A 59 14.68 7.19 -2.59
C GLU A 59 13.85 8.36 -3.12
N TYR A 60 14.06 9.55 -2.56
CA TYR A 60 13.24 10.72 -2.88
C TYR A 60 14.06 11.89 -3.44
N LEU A 61 13.48 12.64 -4.38
CA LEU A 61 13.98 13.93 -4.87
C LEU A 61 13.20 15.07 -4.22
N HIS A 62 13.75 16.28 -4.27
CA HIS A 62 13.12 17.49 -3.73
C HIS A 62 11.71 17.74 -4.31
N PRO A 63 10.74 18.23 -3.52
CA PRO A 63 9.36 18.50 -3.97
C PRO A 63 9.27 19.45 -5.18
N ASP A 64 10.16 20.43 -5.25
CA ASP A 64 10.12 21.44 -6.32
C ASP A 64 10.61 20.94 -7.67
N LEU A 65 11.30 19.79 -7.67
CA LEU A 65 11.70 19.12 -8.90
C LEU A 65 10.53 18.35 -9.51
N THR A 66 10.51 18.33 -10.84
CA THR A 66 9.60 17.49 -11.61
C THR A 66 10.36 16.86 -12.76
N ILE A 67 9.85 15.76 -13.30
CA ILE A 67 10.47 15.08 -14.46
C ILE A 67 10.64 16.06 -15.64
N LYS A 68 9.67 16.98 -15.82
CA LYS A 68 9.74 18.02 -16.86
C LYS A 68 10.90 18.99 -16.63
N LYS A 69 11.07 19.49 -15.39
CA LYS A 69 12.20 20.38 -15.04
C LYS A 69 13.55 19.67 -15.21
N MET A 70 13.65 18.43 -14.75
CA MET A 70 14.87 17.63 -14.93
C MET A 70 15.19 17.42 -16.41
N TYR A 71 14.18 17.12 -17.24
CA TYR A 71 14.39 17.01 -18.69
C TYR A 71 14.81 18.33 -19.32
N TYR A 72 14.24 19.45 -18.89
CA TYR A 72 14.65 20.77 -19.36
C TYR A 72 16.13 21.04 -19.08
N PHE A 73 16.61 20.73 -17.87
CA PHE A 73 18.04 20.83 -17.54
C PHE A 73 18.90 19.90 -18.41
N TYR A 74 18.46 18.66 -18.65
CA TYR A 74 19.18 17.73 -19.54
C TYR A 74 19.38 18.29 -20.95
N VAL A 75 18.36 18.96 -21.50
CA VAL A 75 18.41 19.57 -22.83
C VAL A 75 19.26 20.84 -22.82
N GLN A 76 19.10 21.69 -21.80
CA GLN A 76 19.88 22.92 -21.64
C GLN A 76 21.38 22.68 -21.50
N GLU A 77 21.77 21.63 -20.78
CA GLU A 77 23.18 21.24 -20.63
C GLU A 77 23.79 20.69 -21.94
N GLY A 78 23.00 20.56 -23.02
CA GLY A 78 23.51 20.14 -24.33
C GLY A 78 24.00 18.69 -24.36
N ARG A 79 23.57 17.84 -23.41
CA ARG A 79 24.07 16.46 -23.29
C ARG A 79 23.77 15.63 -24.54
N GLN A 80 24.70 14.75 -24.87
CA GLN A 80 24.55 13.79 -25.96
C GLN A 80 24.57 12.35 -25.42
N PRO A 81 23.77 11.44 -25.99
CA PRO A 81 22.78 11.68 -27.06
C PRO A 81 21.54 12.41 -26.54
N GLN A 82 21.01 13.32 -27.37
CA GLN A 82 19.71 13.94 -27.13
C GLN A 82 18.60 12.89 -27.13
N CYS A 83 17.64 13.05 -26.23
CA CYS A 83 16.51 12.12 -26.11
C CYS A 83 15.18 12.88 -26.00
N SER A 84 14.10 12.21 -26.35
CA SER A 84 12.76 12.77 -26.14
C SER A 84 12.37 12.72 -24.66
N TYR A 85 11.49 13.64 -24.25
CA TYR A 85 10.90 13.63 -22.90
C TYR A 85 10.31 12.26 -22.52
N HIS A 86 9.70 11.55 -23.48
CA HIS A 86 9.13 10.23 -23.23
C HIS A 86 10.21 9.21 -22.85
N THR A 87 11.34 9.19 -23.57
CA THR A 87 12.48 8.33 -23.24
C THR A 87 13.05 8.68 -21.87
N TYR A 88 13.25 9.97 -21.58
CA TYR A 88 13.72 10.46 -20.29
C TYR A 88 12.81 10.00 -19.14
N ARG A 89 11.50 10.21 -19.28
CA ARG A 89 10.50 9.80 -18.29
C ARG A 89 10.47 8.28 -18.08
N ARG A 90 10.67 7.50 -19.15
CA ARG A 90 10.69 6.03 -19.06
C ARG A 90 11.89 5.55 -18.25
N VAL A 91 13.07 6.14 -18.47
CA VAL A 91 14.28 5.85 -17.67
C VAL A 91 14.06 6.24 -16.21
N PHE A 92 13.54 7.45 -15.95
CA PHE A 92 13.21 7.87 -14.58
C PHE A 92 12.27 6.89 -13.88
N LYS A 93 11.21 6.43 -14.56
CA LYS A 93 10.24 5.47 -14.00
C LYS A 93 10.80 4.08 -13.74
N SER A 94 11.88 3.69 -14.43
CA SER A 94 12.56 2.42 -14.14
C SER A 94 13.42 2.48 -12.87
N LEU A 95 13.67 3.68 -12.34
CA LEU A 95 14.38 3.87 -11.09
C LEU A 95 13.43 3.81 -9.89
N ASN A 96 13.97 3.42 -8.74
CA ASN A 96 13.26 3.46 -7.46
C ASN A 96 13.26 4.88 -6.85
N LEU A 97 12.94 5.89 -7.67
CA LEU A 97 12.91 7.31 -7.30
C LEU A 97 11.50 7.88 -7.36
N SER A 98 11.18 8.77 -6.42
CA SER A 98 9.94 9.56 -6.41
C SER A 98 10.20 10.99 -5.93
N PHE A 99 9.29 11.91 -6.21
CA PHE A 99 9.36 13.26 -5.63
C PHE A 99 8.79 13.26 -4.21
N HIS A 100 9.53 13.83 -3.27
CA HIS A 100 9.06 14.01 -1.90
C HIS A 100 7.83 14.90 -1.92
N HIS A 101 6.77 14.49 -1.22
CA HIS A 101 5.59 15.31 -1.01
C HIS A 101 5.50 15.58 0.50
N PRO A 102 5.58 16.86 0.93
CA PRO A 102 5.40 17.21 2.33
C PRO A 102 4.06 16.67 2.83
N LYS A 103 4.08 15.88 3.90
CA LYS A 103 2.85 15.38 4.52
C LYS A 103 2.26 16.46 5.40
N LYS A 104 0.93 16.59 5.36
CA LYS A 104 0.17 17.56 6.18
C LYS A 104 0.19 17.23 7.68
N ASP A 105 0.54 15.99 8.05
CA ASP A 105 0.55 15.50 9.44
C ASP A 105 1.98 15.14 9.89
N GLN A 106 2.83 16.16 10.07
CA GLN A 106 4.10 15.96 10.78
C GLN A 106 3.89 16.18 12.27
N CYS A 107 4.52 15.34 13.09
CA CYS A 107 4.51 15.56 14.54
C CYS A 107 5.38 16.79 14.85
N ASN A 108 4.76 17.83 15.42
CA ASN A 108 5.45 19.09 15.74
C ASN A 108 6.71 18.86 16.58
N LEU A 109 6.67 17.93 17.54
CA LEU A 109 7.81 17.58 18.38
C LEU A 109 8.95 16.92 17.59
N CYS A 110 8.62 16.07 16.61
CA CYS A 110 9.64 15.49 15.72
C CYS A 110 10.25 16.54 14.79
N SER A 111 9.44 17.45 14.25
CA SER A 111 9.91 18.50 13.35
C SER A 111 10.80 19.50 14.09
N SER A 112 10.36 19.98 15.26
CA SER A 112 11.12 20.92 16.09
C SER A 112 12.44 20.33 16.57
N TYR A 113 12.49 19.05 16.96
CA TYR A 113 13.73 18.40 17.35
C TYR A 113 14.72 18.28 16.18
N LYS A 114 14.26 17.99 14.96
CA LYS A 114 15.15 17.83 13.80
C LYS A 114 15.71 19.15 13.29
N GLU A 115 14.83 20.15 13.12
CA GLU A 115 15.15 21.46 12.57
C GLU A 115 15.77 22.41 13.59
N GLY A 116 15.65 22.08 14.89
CA GLY A 116 16.18 22.89 15.99
C GLY A 116 17.71 22.96 16.04
N SER A 117 18.20 24.07 16.62
CA SER A 117 19.61 24.26 16.98
C SER A 117 20.06 23.26 18.04
N THR A 118 21.38 23.12 18.23
CA THR A 118 21.98 22.19 19.21
C THR A 118 21.42 22.38 20.63
N GLU A 119 21.18 23.62 21.05
CA GLU A 119 20.61 23.93 22.36
C GLU A 119 19.15 23.49 22.49
N THR A 120 18.35 23.68 21.43
CA THR A 120 16.95 23.23 21.43
C THR A 120 16.83 21.72 21.40
N LYS A 121 17.78 21.03 20.74
CA LYS A 121 17.89 19.56 20.77
C LYS A 121 18.16 19.05 22.18
N ALA A 122 19.15 19.61 22.86
CA ALA A 122 19.47 19.19 24.24
C ALA A 122 18.27 19.35 25.19
N LYS A 123 17.49 20.43 25.05
CA LYS A 123 16.28 20.64 25.89
C LYS A 123 15.14 19.67 25.57
N LEU A 124 15.04 19.21 24.32
CA LEU A 124 13.96 18.36 23.83
C LEU A 124 14.34 16.88 23.76
N GLU A 125 15.59 16.52 24.07
CA GLU A 125 16.14 15.18 23.90
C GLU A 125 15.37 14.13 24.72
N ASP A 126 15.11 14.39 26.00
CA ASP A 126 14.36 13.48 26.87
C ASP A 126 12.92 13.27 26.37
N SER A 127 12.26 14.36 25.98
CA SER A 127 10.89 14.33 25.48
C SER A 127 10.81 13.60 24.12
N PHE A 128 11.82 13.81 23.27
CA PHE A 128 11.96 13.11 22.00
C PHE A 128 12.25 11.62 22.20
N ALA A 129 13.15 11.25 23.11
CA ALA A 129 13.45 9.86 23.44
C ALA A 129 12.19 9.11 23.94
N ALA A 130 11.42 9.73 24.86
CA ALA A 130 10.16 9.18 25.34
C ALA A 130 9.13 9.01 24.21
N HIS A 131 8.96 10.04 23.37
CA HIS A 131 8.08 9.98 22.20
C HIS A 131 8.45 8.84 21.23
N ILE A 132 9.74 8.66 20.95
CA ILE A 132 10.22 7.60 20.05
C ILE A 132 9.97 6.22 20.67
N ALA A 133 10.26 6.05 21.96
CA ALA A 133 10.01 4.80 22.68
C ALA A 133 8.52 4.43 22.70
N GLU A 134 7.64 5.39 22.98
CA GLU A 134 6.19 5.17 22.94
C GLU A 134 5.71 4.79 21.54
N LYS A 135 6.12 5.56 20.53
CA LYS A 135 5.80 5.30 19.11
C LYS A 135 6.22 3.89 18.70
N ASP A 136 7.41 3.44 19.10
CA ASP A 136 7.92 2.11 18.77
C ASP A 136 7.19 1.01 19.55
N SER A 137 6.80 1.26 20.81
CA SER A 137 5.96 0.34 21.59
C SER A 137 4.59 0.11 20.95
N VAL A 138 3.93 1.17 20.46
CA VAL A 138 2.64 1.09 19.76
C VAL A 138 2.78 0.35 18.44
N ARG A 139 3.86 0.61 17.70
CA ARG A 139 4.17 -0.11 16.45
C ARG A 139 4.40 -1.59 16.69
N LYS A 140 5.11 -1.95 17.77
CA LYS A 140 5.33 -3.34 18.19
C LYS A 140 4.01 -4.02 18.53
N LYS A 141 3.21 -3.46 19.44
CA LYS A 141 1.87 -3.99 19.79
C LYS A 141 0.99 -4.22 18.57
N LYS A 142 0.99 -3.28 17.62
CA LYS A 142 0.24 -3.41 16.35
C LYS A 142 0.77 -4.53 15.46
N LYS A 143 2.10 -4.72 15.42
CA LYS A 143 2.72 -5.80 14.66
C LYS A 143 2.36 -7.15 15.29
N ASP A 144 2.54 -7.28 16.60
CA ASP A 144 2.25 -8.50 17.35
C ASP A 144 0.77 -8.90 17.20
N ALA A 145 -0.16 -7.93 17.35
CA ALA A 145 -1.60 -8.18 17.15
C ALA A 145 -1.96 -8.58 15.71
N LYS A 146 -1.19 -8.11 14.72
CA LYS A 146 -1.38 -8.51 13.33
C LYS A 146 -0.89 -9.95 13.11
N GLU A 147 0.26 -10.30 13.67
CA GLU A 147 0.83 -11.66 13.57
C GLU A 147 -0.06 -12.68 14.28
N SER A 148 -0.51 -12.39 15.51
CA SER A 148 -1.44 -13.25 16.26
C SER A 148 -2.81 -13.39 15.58
N SER A 149 -3.24 -12.39 14.80
CA SER A 149 -4.48 -12.49 14.01
C SER A 149 -4.34 -13.34 12.75
N GLN A 150 -3.11 -13.58 12.27
CA GLN A 150 -2.86 -14.40 11.08
C GLN A 150 -2.74 -15.89 11.43
N GLU A 151 -2.30 -16.20 12.64
CA GLU A 151 -2.20 -17.56 13.16
C GLU A 151 -3.58 -18.07 13.59
N ASN A 152 -4.25 -18.82 12.72
CA ASN A 152 -5.47 -19.56 13.11
C ASN A 152 -5.02 -20.93 13.65
N PRO A 153 -5.24 -21.24 14.94
CA PRO A 153 -4.74 -22.49 15.54
C PRO A 153 -5.26 -23.73 14.81
N GLU A 154 -6.49 -23.68 14.31
CA GLU A 154 -7.10 -24.74 13.50
C GLU A 154 -6.38 -24.97 12.16
N ILE A 155 -5.89 -23.90 11.51
CA ILE A 155 -5.14 -24.01 10.25
C ILE A 155 -3.76 -24.62 10.50
N MET A 156 -3.14 -24.32 11.65
CA MET A 156 -1.86 -24.89 12.05
C MET A 156 -1.98 -26.41 12.30
N GLU A 157 -3.05 -26.84 12.98
CA GLU A 157 -3.33 -28.26 13.18
C GLU A 157 -3.57 -29.00 11.85
N ILE A 158 -4.34 -28.42 10.94
CA ILE A 158 -4.57 -28.98 9.60
C ILE A 158 -3.24 -29.08 8.83
N LYS A 159 -2.38 -28.07 8.93
CA LYS A 159 -1.08 -28.06 8.26
C LYS A 159 -0.18 -29.21 8.72
N GLU A 160 -0.11 -29.45 10.03
CA GLU A 160 0.67 -30.54 10.61
C GLU A 160 0.14 -31.91 10.15
N LYS A 161 -1.19 -32.11 10.20
CA LYS A 161 -1.83 -33.34 9.73
C LYS A 161 -1.58 -33.61 8.24
N VAL A 162 -1.74 -32.60 7.39
CA VAL A 162 -1.53 -32.73 5.94
C VAL A 162 -0.06 -33.04 5.61
N GLU A 163 0.89 -32.46 6.34
CA GLU A 163 2.31 -32.76 6.17
C GLU A 163 2.63 -34.21 6.58
N ALA A 164 2.05 -34.69 7.68
CA ALA A 164 2.24 -36.06 8.16
C ALA A 164 1.68 -37.12 7.19
N GLU A 165 0.50 -36.87 6.61
CA GLU A 165 -0.16 -37.84 5.72
C GLU A 165 0.37 -37.82 4.29
N LEU A 166 0.67 -36.64 3.74
CA LEU A 166 1.05 -36.49 2.33
C LEU A 166 2.57 -36.33 2.13
N GLY A 167 3.34 -36.10 3.20
CA GLY A 167 4.79 -35.85 3.14
C GLY A 167 5.17 -34.56 2.40
N VAL A 168 4.20 -33.66 2.14
CA VAL A 168 4.40 -32.41 1.41
C VAL A 168 4.14 -31.21 2.32
N LYS A 169 5.13 -30.34 2.43
CA LYS A 169 5.04 -29.08 3.16
C LYS A 169 4.18 -28.06 2.41
N TYR A 170 3.09 -27.63 3.02
CA TYR A 170 2.23 -26.55 2.52
C TYR A 170 2.31 -25.29 3.39
N ASN A 171 2.26 -24.12 2.76
CA ASN A 171 2.04 -22.85 3.44
C ASN A 171 0.53 -22.66 3.74
N GLU A 172 0.18 -21.93 4.81
CA GLU A 172 -1.19 -21.63 5.21
C GLU A 172 -2.03 -21.06 4.06
N GLY A 173 -1.47 -20.12 3.30
CA GLY A 173 -2.14 -19.56 2.13
C GLY A 173 -2.42 -20.60 1.03
N GLN A 174 -1.57 -21.62 0.90
CA GLN A 174 -1.80 -22.71 -0.06
C GLN A 174 -2.91 -23.65 0.43
N ILE A 175 -2.93 -23.98 1.72
CA ILE A 175 -3.99 -24.80 2.35
C ILE A 175 -5.33 -24.09 2.20
N TRP A 176 -5.40 -22.81 2.56
CA TRP A 176 -6.63 -22.03 2.45
C TRP A 176 -7.11 -21.94 1.00
N LYS A 177 -6.20 -21.72 0.03
CA LYS A 177 -6.54 -21.72 -1.40
C LYS A 177 -7.06 -23.08 -1.87
N LYS A 178 -6.52 -24.20 -1.37
CA LYS A 178 -7.05 -25.55 -1.69
C LYS A 178 -8.46 -25.73 -1.13
N ILE A 179 -8.69 -25.35 0.12
CA ILE A 179 -10.02 -25.40 0.76
C ILE A 179 -11.02 -24.54 -0.04
N GLN A 180 -10.66 -23.31 -0.40
CA GLN A 180 -11.53 -22.43 -1.18
C GLN A 180 -11.83 -22.97 -2.58
N ASN A 181 -10.83 -23.58 -3.25
CA ASN A 181 -11.03 -24.23 -4.54
C ASN A 181 -11.98 -25.43 -4.43
N ILE A 182 -11.87 -26.22 -3.36
CA ILE A 182 -12.77 -27.35 -3.09
C ILE A 182 -14.19 -26.82 -2.85
N LYS A 183 -14.38 -25.80 -2.00
CA LYS A 183 -15.68 -25.16 -1.76
C LYS A 183 -16.31 -24.61 -3.04
N THR A 184 -15.52 -23.93 -3.87
CA THR A 184 -15.98 -23.34 -5.13
C THR A 184 -16.44 -24.43 -6.12
N ARG A 185 -15.65 -25.51 -6.25
CA ARG A 185 -16.02 -26.66 -7.10
C ARG A 185 -17.29 -27.33 -6.61
N LEU A 186 -17.44 -27.49 -5.29
CA LEU A 186 -18.62 -28.10 -4.70
C LEU A 186 -19.86 -27.21 -4.95
N LYS A 187 -19.75 -25.90 -4.71
CA LYS A 187 -20.82 -24.93 -4.97
C LYS A 187 -21.30 -24.98 -6.42
N ALA A 188 -20.37 -25.04 -7.37
CA ALA A 188 -20.72 -25.14 -8.79
C ALA A 188 -21.44 -26.46 -9.15
N LYS A 189 -21.06 -27.58 -8.52
CA LYS A 189 -21.75 -28.88 -8.71
C LYS A 189 -23.15 -28.91 -8.13
N THR A 190 -23.38 -28.19 -7.03
CA THR A 190 -24.67 -28.13 -6.32
C THR A 190 -25.59 -27.01 -6.80
N ASP A 191 -25.09 -26.11 -7.66
CA ASP A 191 -25.85 -24.97 -8.17
C ASP A 191 -26.91 -25.47 -9.17
N ARG A 192 -28.17 -25.44 -8.73
CA ARG A 192 -29.37 -25.81 -9.52
C ARG A 192 -29.49 -25.00 -10.81
N ASN A 193 -29.03 -23.75 -10.81
CA ASN A 193 -29.12 -22.88 -11.99
C ASN A 193 -28.07 -23.24 -13.05
N GLN A 194 -26.96 -23.89 -12.66
CA GLN A 194 -25.90 -24.31 -13.57
C GLN A 194 -26.03 -25.76 -14.06
N THR A 195 -26.67 -26.63 -13.27
CA THR A 195 -26.79 -28.07 -13.59
C THR A 195 -27.95 -28.41 -14.54
N GLY A 196 -28.94 -27.52 -14.67
CA GLY A 196 -30.17 -27.81 -15.44
C GLY A 196 -30.92 -29.03 -14.88
N ASN A 197 -31.75 -29.69 -15.68
CA ASN A 197 -32.48 -30.92 -15.26
C ASN A 197 -31.59 -32.16 -15.08
N LYS A 198 -30.26 -32.03 -14.98
CA LYS A 198 -29.36 -33.16 -14.73
C LYS A 198 -29.30 -33.47 -13.24
N PRO A 199 -29.38 -34.75 -12.84
CA PRO A 199 -29.28 -35.12 -11.43
C PRO A 199 -27.86 -34.85 -10.90
N ILE A 200 -27.78 -34.19 -9.74
CA ILE A 200 -26.53 -33.88 -9.05
C ILE A 200 -25.92 -35.19 -8.53
N LYS A 201 -24.70 -35.53 -8.98
CA LYS A 201 -23.93 -36.67 -8.50
C LYS A 201 -22.70 -36.18 -7.73
N LEU A 202 -22.73 -36.31 -6.41
CA LEU A 202 -21.62 -36.00 -5.50
C LEU A 202 -20.90 -37.28 -5.06
N LYS A 203 -19.59 -37.18 -4.80
CA LYS A 203 -18.83 -38.26 -4.14
C LYS A 203 -19.13 -38.30 -2.63
N GLY A 204 -18.85 -39.41 -1.94
CA GLY A 204 -19.11 -39.55 -0.50
C GLY A 204 -18.54 -38.41 0.35
N TRP A 205 -17.24 -38.11 0.21
CA TRP A 205 -16.62 -36.98 0.90
C TRP A 205 -17.19 -35.60 0.48
N GLU A 206 -17.69 -35.46 -0.76
CA GLU A 206 -18.34 -34.22 -1.22
C GLU A 206 -19.71 -34.03 -0.56
N GLN A 207 -20.44 -35.12 -0.28
CA GLN A 207 -21.69 -35.12 0.46
C GLN A 207 -21.46 -34.76 1.94
N GLU A 208 -20.45 -35.36 2.56
CA GLU A 208 -20.06 -35.06 3.94
C GLU A 208 -19.66 -33.59 4.10
N LEU A 209 -18.82 -33.07 3.20
CA LEU A 209 -18.42 -31.67 3.21
C LEU A 209 -19.61 -30.73 2.98
N LEU A 210 -20.53 -31.09 2.07
CA LEU A 210 -21.73 -30.30 1.83
C LEU A 210 -22.63 -30.23 3.06
N ASN A 211 -22.84 -31.36 3.73
CA ASN A 211 -23.63 -31.44 4.96
C ASN A 211 -22.99 -30.58 6.07
N PHE A 212 -21.67 -30.68 6.25
CA PHE A 212 -20.93 -29.86 7.20
C PHE A 212 -21.10 -28.36 6.92
N LEU A 213 -21.01 -27.95 5.65
CA LEU A 213 -21.21 -26.54 5.26
C LEU A 213 -22.65 -26.07 5.46
N GLN A 214 -23.65 -26.91 5.19
CA GLN A 214 -25.07 -26.57 5.37
C GLN A 214 -25.44 -26.46 6.85
N LYS A 215 -24.95 -27.38 7.69
CA LYS A 215 -25.19 -27.39 9.14
C LYS A 215 -24.64 -26.15 9.87
N SER A 216 -23.66 -25.46 9.27
CA SER A 216 -23.10 -24.22 9.83
C SER A 216 -23.95 -22.95 9.59
N VAL A 217 -25.04 -23.05 8.81
CA VAL A 217 -25.92 -21.90 8.47
C VAL A 217 -27.12 -21.80 9.41
N ASP A 218 -27.35 -22.79 10.27
CA ASP A 218 -28.44 -22.78 11.25
C ASP A 218 -28.02 -22.08 12.57
N TYR A 219 -27.63 -20.80 12.48
CA TYR A 219 -27.72 -19.89 13.63
C TYR A 219 -29.04 -19.15 13.52
N THR A 220 -30.03 -19.61 14.28
CA THR A 220 -31.26 -18.86 14.53
C THR A 220 -30.91 -17.59 15.30
N PRO A 221 -31.37 -16.40 14.86
CA PRO A 221 -31.38 -15.24 15.74
C PRO A 221 -32.30 -15.58 16.91
N THR A 222 -31.77 -15.61 18.14
CA THR A 222 -32.61 -15.52 19.33
C THR A 222 -33.39 -14.22 19.20
N ALA A 223 -34.69 -14.34 18.96
CA ALA A 223 -35.64 -13.24 19.03
C ALA A 223 -35.65 -12.71 20.47
N CYS A 224 -35.06 -11.55 20.69
CA CYS A 224 -35.39 -10.73 21.85
C CYS A 224 -36.74 -10.07 21.59
N ALA A 225 -37.81 -10.63 22.15
CA ALA A 225 -38.99 -9.91 22.62
C ALA A 225 -39.98 -10.90 23.25
N GLU A 226 -39.88 -11.11 24.56
CA GLU A 226 -41.07 -11.24 25.39
C GLU A 226 -40.92 -10.25 26.54
N GLU A 227 -41.87 -9.31 26.58
CA GLU A 227 -42.11 -8.41 27.67
C GLU A 227 -42.61 -9.23 28.86
N GLU A 228 -41.90 -9.16 29.98
CA GLU A 228 -42.52 -9.42 31.28
C GLU A 228 -42.63 -8.10 32.03
N THR A 229 -43.87 -7.63 32.09
CA THR A 229 -44.37 -6.64 33.02
C THR A 229 -44.05 -7.07 34.46
N ILE A 230 -43.25 -6.27 35.16
CA ILE A 230 -43.20 -6.28 36.63
C ILE A 230 -43.57 -4.88 37.11
N THR A 231 -44.72 -4.82 37.74
CA THR A 231 -45.20 -3.72 38.58
C THR A 231 -44.35 -3.64 39.84
N GLU A 232 -43.72 -2.50 40.13
CA GLU A 232 -43.40 -2.14 41.51
C GLU A 232 -43.71 -0.67 41.79
N GLU A 233 -44.32 -0.50 42.96
CA GLU A 233 -44.92 0.69 43.52
C GLU A 233 -43.89 1.62 44.19
N ALA A 234 -44.38 2.82 44.52
CA ALA A 234 -43.69 4.00 45.01
C ALA A 234 -42.86 3.87 46.30
N SER A 235 -41.70 4.53 46.31
CA SER A 235 -41.21 5.50 47.32
C SER A 235 -39.90 6.09 46.78
N GLY A 236 -39.52 7.36 46.78
CA GLY A 236 -39.83 8.57 47.55
C GLY A 236 -38.47 9.28 47.77
N SER A 237 -38.40 10.61 47.67
CA SER A 237 -37.24 11.52 47.92
C SER A 237 -36.33 11.80 46.70
N SER A 238 -36.42 12.89 45.92
CA SER A 238 -36.36 14.36 46.15
C SER A 238 -34.97 15.02 45.95
N GLY A 239 -34.74 15.56 44.73
CA GLY A 239 -34.06 16.83 44.41
C GLY A 239 -32.51 16.88 44.28
N PRO A 240 -31.93 17.93 43.65
CA PRO A 240 -32.33 18.61 42.41
C PRO A 240 -31.21 18.65 41.34
N VAL A 241 -31.63 18.81 40.09
CA VAL A 241 -30.79 18.97 38.89
C VAL A 241 -30.25 20.40 38.84
N LEU A 242 -28.93 20.58 38.80
CA LEU A 242 -28.29 21.87 38.53
C LEU A 242 -28.14 22.07 37.03
N GLU A 243 -28.98 22.96 36.52
CA GLU A 243 -28.97 23.54 35.18
C GLU A 243 -27.88 24.62 35.11
N ALA A 244 -26.75 24.32 34.47
CA ALA A 244 -25.66 25.28 34.29
C ALA A 244 -25.88 26.13 33.03
N THR A 245 -26.53 27.29 33.22
CA THR A 245 -26.53 28.41 32.28
C THR A 245 -25.16 29.08 32.28
N ILE A 246 -24.37 28.95 31.21
CA ILE A 246 -23.14 29.72 31.02
C ILE A 246 -23.43 30.94 30.16
N MET A 247 -23.43 32.09 30.83
CA MET A 247 -23.50 33.43 30.27
C MET A 247 -22.29 33.72 29.37
N LYS A 248 -22.56 34.22 28.16
CA LYS A 248 -21.56 34.84 27.27
C LYS A 248 -21.19 36.21 27.82
N ALA A 249 -19.99 36.34 28.39
CA ALA A 249 -19.36 37.63 28.62
C ALA A 249 -18.69 38.12 27.34
N GLY A 250 -19.17 39.26 26.82
CA GLY A 250 -18.47 40.00 25.76
C GLY A 250 -17.32 40.82 26.34
N PRO A 251 -16.23 41.03 25.59
CA PRO A 251 -15.24 42.03 25.94
C PRO A 251 -15.58 43.40 25.31
N SER A 252 -15.59 44.39 26.19
CA SER A 252 -15.75 45.82 25.95
C SER A 252 -14.69 46.38 24.99
N LYS A 253 -15.13 47.18 24.00
CA LYS A 253 -14.37 48.28 23.37
C LYS A 253 -14.08 49.33 24.46
N GLU A 254 -12.94 50.01 24.55
CA GLU A 254 -12.26 50.99 23.67
C GLU A 254 -11.05 51.55 24.49
N PRO A 255 -10.15 52.46 24.04
CA PRO A 255 -10.01 53.09 22.73
C PRO A 255 -8.57 53.09 22.15
N SER A 256 -8.52 53.57 20.90
CA SER A 256 -7.39 54.00 20.08
C SER A 256 -6.25 54.76 20.77
N LYS A 257 -5.01 54.46 20.38
CA LYS A 257 -3.95 55.47 20.20
C LYS A 257 -3.29 55.31 18.83
N LYS A 258 -3.40 56.38 18.04
CA LYS A 258 -2.55 56.72 16.90
C LYS A 258 -1.18 57.20 17.42
N ASN A 259 -0.14 57.00 16.63
CA ASN A 259 1.08 57.82 16.42
C ASN A 259 1.87 57.05 15.35
N GLU A 260 1.93 57.45 14.07
CA GLU A 260 2.68 58.57 13.49
C GLU A 260 4.17 58.57 13.86
N ASN A 261 4.98 58.32 12.82
CA ASN A 261 6.34 58.80 12.51
C ASN A 261 7.50 58.46 13.45
N GLU A 262 8.55 57.81 12.92
CA GLU A 262 9.86 58.42 12.64
C GLU A 262 10.83 57.37 12.03
N ASP A 263 11.52 57.80 10.97
CA ASP A 263 12.69 57.24 10.24
C ASP A 263 12.67 55.85 9.55
#